data_AF-A0A950WGC3-F1
#
_entry.id   AF-A0A950WGC3-F1
#
_cell.length_a   1.000
_cell.length_b   1.000
_cell.length_c   1.000
_cell.angle_alpha   90.00
_cell.angle_beta   90.00
_cell.angle_gamma   90.00
#
_symmetry.space_group_name_H-M   'P 1'
#
loop_
_entity.id
_entity.type
_entity.pdbx_description
1 polymer ?
#
loop_
_entity_poly.entity_id
_entity_poly.type
_entity_poly.pdbx_seq_one_letter_code
_entity_poly.pdbx_strand_id
1 'polypeptide(L)'
;MFEDLVLELKEESLLEDTVLEDRAEEVDNFGAVGPDPDFEDDPQPPAAPVVSEYDLHLGHTPAPVEEPAPQTVAVTGNDEVPSEPVQDKPQVNGREFFKKRAVAEVSSLQMVEHVLTGVEREYMKVKPQVFDDLKAKLALNKFLKVSEQEVESDDHKSAEFELMQETEAWCTALADRDAKIYVSSLRQYCENTKPALSSQAMLSLCRFYRNLPYSESTRAKYDFLLTRLFTRAAADETRIGLFKREEALKHLENLYKDWASVPLYSADDDESKVMLTALSFDDLAQESENASSFDQLIESDFFSRLRMFKESIAELFFAPQVAIAAIEANVRIGNSYVKLISAERQKMDADSIQAKYGNLDQDSVSDATARTLQLVDLLKAPAFEEVPSEAPEVREPVREVIDRPHHEPVADRKIPEDEGAKQPGFVAGLMKNAFAVNKWLLIGSILLVGASLGLYVWANYFVEDTAPSSGVRVVSQDNPVVREHIKTAKVANDILYGLMDPTWDALPKEKRVEYVQKLLAQGPELGYTQVNLTSKDGKQAAYGSKDKIDIQMP
;
A
#
# COMPACT_ATOMS: atom_id res chain seq x y z
N MET A 1 0.97 11.96 -13.04
CA MET A 1 0.60 12.56 -11.74
C MET A 1 0.25 11.50 -10.68
N PHE A 2 -0.84 10.72 -10.79
CA PHE A 2 -1.06 9.54 -9.91
C PHE A 2 0.03 8.48 -10.12
N GLU A 3 0.37 8.24 -11.39
CA GLU A 3 1.57 7.48 -11.76
C GLU A 3 2.84 8.10 -11.20
N ASP A 4 2.94 9.43 -11.07
CA ASP A 4 4.15 10.09 -10.54
C ASP A 4 4.24 9.92 -9.02
N LEU A 5 3.14 10.01 -8.27
CA LEU A 5 3.12 9.68 -6.84
C LEU A 5 3.40 8.20 -6.63
N VAL A 6 2.81 7.33 -7.45
CA VAL A 6 3.09 5.89 -7.40
C VAL A 6 4.55 5.64 -7.73
N LEU A 7 5.10 6.23 -8.80
CA LEU A 7 6.50 6.15 -9.25
C LEU A 7 7.46 6.75 -8.23
N GLU A 8 7.13 7.86 -7.58
CA GLU A 8 7.92 8.48 -6.51
C GLU A 8 7.94 7.56 -5.28
N LEU A 9 6.79 6.96 -4.91
CA LEU A 9 6.72 5.89 -3.91
C LEU A 9 7.45 4.61 -4.35
N LYS A 10 7.56 4.33 -5.65
CA LYS A 10 8.37 3.22 -6.20
C LYS A 10 9.88 3.56 -6.14
N GLU A 11 10.27 4.79 -6.49
CA GLU A 11 11.63 5.31 -6.60
C GLU A 11 12.30 5.45 -5.23
N GLU A 12 11.53 5.77 -4.17
CA GLU A 12 12.00 5.78 -2.78
C GLU A 12 12.23 4.36 -2.18
N SER A 13 12.28 3.31 -3.01
CA SER A 13 12.59 1.91 -2.65
C SER A 13 11.61 1.24 -1.68
N LEU A 14 10.30 1.36 -1.94
CA LEU A 14 9.26 0.62 -1.20
C LEU A 14 8.52 -0.44 -2.02
N LEU A 15 9.09 -0.91 -3.13
CA LEU A 15 8.56 -2.06 -3.86
C LEU A 15 9.57 -3.20 -3.92
N GLU A 16 9.26 -4.28 -3.21
CA GLU A 16 9.53 -5.61 -3.75
C GLU A 16 8.45 -5.88 -4.81
N ASP A 17 8.87 -6.32 -5.99
CA ASP A 17 8.03 -6.56 -7.17
C ASP A 17 6.83 -7.48 -6.86
N THR A 18 5.68 -6.90 -6.53
CA THR A 18 4.41 -7.64 -6.58
C THR A 18 3.77 -7.44 -7.94
N VAL A 19 3.99 -8.44 -8.79
CA VAL A 19 3.41 -8.64 -10.12
C VAL A 19 1.88 -8.62 -10.06
N LEU A 20 1.28 -7.54 -10.54
CA LEU A 20 0.00 -7.50 -11.25
C LEU A 20 0.07 -6.29 -12.19
N GLU A 21 0.86 -6.42 -13.26
CA GLU A 21 0.85 -5.44 -14.34
C GLU A 21 -0.41 -5.60 -15.19
N ASP A 22 -0.94 -4.45 -15.58
CA ASP A 22 -2.21 -4.23 -16.27
C ASP A 22 -2.36 -5.08 -17.54
N ARG A 23 -3.36 -5.95 -17.54
CA ARG A 23 -3.83 -6.65 -18.74
C ARG A 23 -5.01 -5.89 -19.32
N ALA A 24 -4.75 -4.69 -19.82
CA ALA A 24 -5.74 -3.82 -20.44
C ALA A 24 -5.39 -3.46 -21.88
N GLU A 25 -4.85 -4.39 -22.67
CA GLU A 25 -4.65 -4.23 -24.11
C GLU A 25 -4.55 -5.63 -24.75
N GLU A 26 -5.70 -6.23 -25.09
CA GLU A 26 -5.86 -7.28 -26.12
C GLU A 26 -7.32 -7.78 -26.13
N VAL A 27 -8.23 -6.98 -26.68
CA VAL A 27 -9.46 -7.52 -27.27
C VAL A 27 -9.67 -6.83 -28.60
N ASP A 28 -8.97 -7.32 -29.61
CA ASP A 28 -9.44 -7.23 -30.98
C ASP A 28 -9.17 -8.56 -31.67
N ASN A 29 -10.14 -8.99 -32.46
CA ASN A 29 -10.09 -10.08 -33.42
C ASN A 29 -10.46 -11.49 -32.91
N PHE A 30 -11.77 -11.72 -32.70
CA PHE A 30 -12.37 -13.01 -33.07
C PHE A 30 -13.54 -12.79 -34.02
N GLY A 31 -13.36 -13.32 -35.24
CA GLY A 31 -14.26 -13.19 -36.36
C GLY A 31 -15.53 -14.03 -36.23
N ALA A 32 -16.53 -13.55 -36.98
CA ALA A 32 -17.85 -14.08 -37.23
C ALA A 32 -17.95 -15.59 -37.50
N VAL A 33 -18.89 -16.25 -36.81
CA VAL A 33 -19.68 -17.39 -37.31
C VAL A 33 -21.09 -17.28 -36.68
N GLY A 34 -22.14 -17.06 -37.47
CA GLY A 34 -23.56 -17.14 -37.03
C GLY A 34 -24.16 -18.53 -37.31
N PRO A 35 -25.51 -18.70 -37.42
CA PRO A 35 -26.63 -18.03 -36.78
C PRO A 35 -27.51 -18.99 -35.91
N ASP A 36 -28.45 -18.38 -35.18
CA ASP A 36 -29.62 -18.83 -34.38
C ASP A 36 -30.09 -20.31 -34.33
N PRO A 37 -30.81 -20.67 -33.25
CA PRO A 37 -32.26 -20.82 -33.45
C PRO A 37 -33.16 -20.25 -32.32
N ASP A 38 -34.24 -19.62 -32.78
CA ASP A 38 -35.63 -19.62 -32.32
C ASP A 38 -35.94 -20.01 -30.86
N PHE A 39 -36.47 -19.05 -30.09
CA PHE A 39 -37.46 -19.33 -29.04
C PHE A 39 -38.57 -18.28 -29.01
N GLU A 40 -39.79 -18.78 -29.19
CA GLU A 40 -41.09 -18.12 -29.20
C GLU A 40 -41.58 -17.74 -27.77
N ASP A 41 -42.43 -16.71 -27.74
CA ASP A 41 -43.58 -16.44 -26.85
C ASP A 41 -43.40 -16.50 -25.32
N ASP A 42 -43.67 -15.37 -24.62
CA ASP A 42 -45.02 -14.95 -24.18
C ASP A 42 -44.89 -13.81 -23.09
N PRO A 43 -45.95 -13.29 -22.43
CA PRO A 43 -46.60 -12.03 -22.79
C PRO A 43 -46.50 -10.87 -21.76
N GLN A 44 -46.90 -9.70 -22.28
CA GLN A 44 -47.30 -8.43 -21.67
C GLN A 44 -47.86 -8.48 -20.21
N PRO A 45 -47.47 -7.55 -19.31
CA PRO A 45 -48.21 -7.28 -18.08
C PRO A 45 -49.29 -6.19 -18.28
N PRO A 46 -50.42 -6.26 -17.54
CA PRO A 46 -51.52 -5.31 -17.66
C PRO A 46 -51.27 -4.00 -16.89
N ALA A 47 -51.93 -2.95 -17.39
CA ALA A 47 -51.89 -1.60 -16.87
C ALA A 47 -52.79 -1.35 -15.65
N ALA A 48 -52.46 -0.23 -14.97
CA ALA A 48 -53.28 0.68 -14.16
C ALA A 48 -53.37 0.40 -12.62
N PRO A 49 -53.65 1.42 -11.77
CA PRO A 49 -54.13 2.77 -12.10
C PRO A 49 -53.47 3.97 -11.39
N VAL A 50 -53.67 5.10 -12.06
CA VAL A 50 -53.82 6.50 -11.62
C VAL A 50 -54.39 6.66 -10.20
N VAL A 51 -53.74 7.50 -9.38
CA VAL A 51 -54.39 8.24 -8.28
C VAL A 51 -53.99 9.72 -8.36
N SER A 52 -54.99 10.55 -8.19
CA SER A 52 -55.10 12.00 -8.40
C SER A 52 -54.76 12.83 -7.16
N GLU A 53 -54.40 14.09 -7.42
CA GLU A 53 -54.66 15.32 -6.63
C GLU A 53 -54.23 15.41 -5.17
N TYR A 54 -53.34 16.37 -4.89
CA TYR A 54 -53.71 17.51 -4.03
C TYR A 54 -53.18 18.82 -4.62
N ASP A 55 -54.14 19.66 -4.98
CA ASP A 55 -54.01 21.06 -5.40
C ASP A 55 -54.09 21.94 -4.14
N LEU A 56 -53.18 22.90 -3.98
CA LEU A 56 -53.35 23.98 -3.01
C LEU A 56 -52.70 25.27 -3.54
N HIS A 57 -53.46 25.95 -4.38
CA HIS A 57 -53.29 27.35 -4.73
C HIS A 57 -53.82 28.26 -3.62
N LEU A 58 -53.08 29.36 -3.37
CA LEU A 58 -53.50 30.74 -2.98
C LEU A 58 -52.21 31.46 -2.51
N GLY A 59 -51.76 32.62 -2.99
CA GLY A 59 -52.26 33.61 -3.92
C GLY A 59 -51.65 34.99 -3.57
N HIS A 60 -51.03 35.64 -4.57
CA HIS A 60 -50.86 37.11 -4.76
C HIS A 60 -49.96 37.98 -3.84
N THR A 61 -48.81 38.39 -4.43
CA THR A 61 -48.27 39.76 -4.70
C THR A 61 -48.78 40.99 -3.91
N PRO A 62 -47.96 42.07 -3.69
CA PRO A 62 -47.18 42.75 -4.75
C PRO A 62 -45.82 43.41 -4.39
N ALA A 63 -45.00 43.69 -5.43
CA ALA A 63 -43.93 44.71 -5.48
C ALA A 63 -44.54 46.11 -5.79
N PRO A 64 -43.84 47.27 -5.95
CA PRO A 64 -42.39 47.53 -6.14
C PRO A 64 -41.82 48.79 -5.44
N VAL A 65 -40.49 48.99 -5.45
CA VAL A 65 -39.84 50.33 -5.41
C VAL A 65 -38.49 50.31 -6.16
N GLU A 66 -38.33 51.28 -7.07
CA GLU A 66 -37.17 51.60 -7.91
C GLU A 66 -36.16 52.58 -7.26
N GLU A 67 -34.89 52.41 -7.66
CA GLU A 67 -33.80 53.41 -7.90
C GLU A 67 -33.20 54.28 -6.77
N PRO A 68 -31.96 54.85 -6.91
CA PRO A 68 -31.10 54.95 -8.11
C PRO A 68 -29.60 54.59 -7.93
N ALA A 69 -28.91 54.50 -9.07
CA ALA A 69 -27.46 54.35 -9.26
C ALA A 69 -26.63 55.62 -8.91
N PRO A 70 -25.28 55.51 -8.87
CA PRO A 70 -24.42 56.60 -9.30
C PRO A 70 -23.46 56.21 -10.44
N GLN A 71 -23.41 57.10 -11.43
CA GLN A 71 -22.41 57.16 -12.51
C GLN A 71 -21.10 57.78 -11.99
N THR A 72 -19.94 57.33 -12.50
CA THR A 72 -18.71 58.10 -12.82
C THR A 72 -17.58 57.09 -13.10
N VAL A 73 -16.63 57.21 -14.02
CA VAL A 73 -16.20 58.16 -15.07
C VAL A 73 -15.34 57.32 -16.03
N ALA A 74 -15.49 57.52 -17.34
CA ALA A 74 -14.59 56.98 -18.34
C ALA A 74 -13.26 57.76 -18.34
N VAL A 75 -12.14 57.05 -18.25
CA VAL A 75 -10.82 57.54 -18.66
C VAL A 75 -10.28 56.57 -19.71
N THR A 76 -10.16 57.10 -20.91
CA THR A 76 -9.55 56.50 -22.09
C THR A 76 -8.05 56.40 -21.93
N GLY A 77 -7.49 55.21 -22.17
CA GLY A 77 -6.05 54.98 -22.33
C GLY A 77 -5.82 53.67 -23.07
N ASN A 78 -5.73 53.76 -24.39
CA ASN A 78 -5.22 52.68 -25.24
C ASN A 78 -3.73 52.49 -24.94
N ASP A 79 -3.35 51.29 -24.53
CA ASP A 79 -2.04 50.72 -24.85
C ASP A 79 -2.26 49.25 -25.22
N GLU A 80 -2.06 48.96 -26.51
CA GLU A 80 -2.08 47.61 -27.08
C GLU A 80 -0.91 46.81 -26.51
N VAL A 81 -1.20 45.93 -25.55
CA VAL A 81 -0.28 44.86 -25.16
C VAL A 81 -0.54 43.67 -26.10
N PRO A 82 0.46 43.16 -26.83
CA PRO A 82 0.28 41.97 -27.68
C PRO A 82 -0.15 40.79 -26.82
N SER A 83 -1.34 40.27 -27.06
CA SER A 83 -1.82 39.03 -26.48
C SER A 83 -0.92 37.88 -26.97
N GLU A 84 -0.13 37.32 -26.05
CA GLU A 84 0.50 36.01 -26.28
C GLU A 84 -0.58 34.98 -26.59
N PRO A 85 -0.34 34.07 -27.56
CA PRO A 85 -1.33 33.06 -27.91
C PRO A 85 -1.61 32.20 -26.69
N VAL A 86 -2.88 32.18 -26.29
CA VAL A 86 -3.43 31.21 -25.33
C VAL A 86 -3.04 29.83 -25.83
N GLN A 87 -2.05 29.22 -25.17
CA GLN A 87 -1.78 27.81 -25.36
C GLN A 87 -3.02 27.07 -24.87
N ASP A 88 -3.78 26.53 -25.83
CA ASP A 88 -4.84 25.57 -25.55
C ASP A 88 -4.24 24.46 -24.69
N LYS A 89 -4.65 24.42 -23.41
CA LYS A 89 -4.42 23.26 -22.56
C LYS A 89 -5.07 22.08 -23.29
N PRO A 90 -4.38 20.94 -23.45
CA PRO A 90 -4.95 19.78 -24.09
C PRO A 90 -6.26 19.41 -23.37
N GLN A 91 -7.38 19.46 -24.10
CA GLN A 91 -8.64 18.92 -23.61
C GLN A 91 -8.43 17.44 -23.34
N VAL A 92 -8.32 17.08 -22.06
CA VAL A 92 -8.33 15.68 -21.64
C VAL A 92 -9.66 15.11 -22.13
N ASN A 93 -9.61 14.08 -22.99
CA ASN A 93 -10.79 13.38 -23.47
C ASN A 93 -11.64 12.93 -22.27
N GLY A 94 -12.73 13.64 -21.96
CA GLY A 94 -13.60 13.31 -20.82
C GLY A 94 -14.08 11.86 -20.83
N ARG A 95 -14.21 11.28 -22.04
CA ARG A 95 -14.53 9.87 -22.28
C ARG A 95 -13.53 8.89 -21.66
N GLU A 96 -12.23 9.13 -21.82
CA GLU A 96 -11.19 8.28 -21.25
C GLU A 96 -11.14 8.42 -19.73
N PHE A 97 -11.44 9.60 -19.22
CA PHE A 97 -11.50 9.87 -17.78
C PHE A 97 -12.58 9.02 -17.09
N PHE A 98 -13.81 8.95 -17.62
CA PHE A 98 -14.87 8.14 -17.04
C PHE A 98 -14.57 6.63 -17.09
N LYS A 99 -14.01 6.15 -18.21
CA LYS A 99 -13.57 4.75 -18.33
C LYS A 99 -12.50 4.40 -17.31
N LYS A 100 -11.46 5.23 -17.20
CA LYS A 100 -10.38 5.03 -16.21
C LYS A 100 -10.92 5.03 -14.78
N ARG A 101 -11.85 5.94 -14.47
CA ARG A 101 -12.50 6.00 -13.15
C ARG A 101 -13.30 4.75 -12.83
N ALA A 102 -14.10 4.26 -13.78
CA ALA A 102 -14.89 3.04 -13.62
C ALA A 102 -14.01 1.80 -13.39
N VAL A 103 -12.94 1.64 -14.17
CA VAL A 103 -11.96 0.56 -14.00
C VAL A 103 -11.26 0.67 -12.64
N ALA A 104 -10.86 1.88 -12.26
CA ALA A 104 -10.20 2.14 -10.97
C ALA A 104 -11.11 1.86 -9.77
N GLU A 105 -12.43 2.13 -9.86
CA GLU A 105 -13.40 1.81 -8.81
C GLU A 105 -13.49 0.30 -8.58
N VAL A 106 -13.75 -0.47 -9.64
CA VAL A 106 -13.85 -1.94 -9.56
C VAL A 106 -12.54 -2.57 -9.06
N SER A 107 -11.40 -2.09 -9.56
CA SER A 107 -10.09 -2.54 -9.09
C SER A 107 -9.88 -2.22 -7.60
N SER A 108 -10.23 -1.01 -7.16
CA SER A 108 -10.14 -0.60 -5.75
C SER A 108 -10.98 -1.50 -4.84
N LEU A 109 -12.23 -1.80 -5.20
CA LEU A 109 -13.09 -2.70 -4.43
C LEU A 109 -12.53 -4.12 -4.37
N GLN A 110 -11.96 -4.62 -5.46
CA GLN A 110 -11.29 -5.92 -5.49
C GLN A 110 -10.08 -5.97 -4.55
N MET A 111 -9.29 -4.89 -4.47
CA MET A 111 -8.18 -4.81 -3.52
C MET A 111 -8.67 -4.79 -2.08
N VAL A 112 -9.71 -4.02 -1.77
CA VAL A 112 -10.33 -3.97 -0.43
C VAL A 112 -10.83 -5.37 -0.04
N GLU A 113 -11.59 -6.03 -0.91
CA GLU A 113 -12.07 -7.41 -0.74
C GLU A 113 -10.94 -8.38 -0.40
N HIS A 114 -9.82 -8.31 -1.12
CA HIS A 114 -8.64 -9.14 -0.88
C HIS A 114 -8.06 -8.91 0.52
N VAL A 115 -7.92 -7.65 0.93
CA VAL A 115 -7.36 -7.31 2.25
C VAL A 115 -8.28 -7.74 3.38
N LEU A 116 -9.57 -7.41 3.32
CA LEU A 116 -10.53 -7.77 4.38
C LEU A 116 -10.61 -9.30 4.55
N THR A 117 -10.61 -10.03 3.44
CA THR A 117 -10.55 -11.50 3.43
C THR A 117 -9.29 -12.03 4.12
N GLY A 118 -8.15 -11.39 3.89
CA GLY A 118 -6.88 -11.71 4.56
C GLY A 118 -6.95 -11.49 6.07
N VAL A 119 -7.48 -10.34 6.49
CA VAL A 119 -7.64 -9.99 7.92
C VAL A 119 -8.56 -10.99 8.64
N GLU A 120 -9.72 -11.29 8.05
CA GLU A 120 -10.71 -12.24 8.59
C GLU A 120 -10.09 -13.64 8.79
N ARG A 121 -9.34 -14.12 7.79
CA ARG A 121 -8.72 -15.44 7.82
C ARG A 121 -7.56 -15.51 8.81
N GLU A 122 -6.67 -14.53 8.79
CA GLU A 122 -5.39 -14.60 9.50
C GLU A 122 -5.46 -14.11 10.93
N TYR A 123 -6.24 -13.06 11.21
CA TYR A 123 -6.28 -12.42 12.52
C TYR A 123 -7.58 -12.68 13.27
N MET A 124 -8.70 -12.84 12.57
CA MET A 124 -9.98 -13.17 13.22
C MET A 124 -10.26 -14.68 13.25
N LYS A 125 -9.56 -15.48 12.44
CA LYS A 125 -9.77 -16.93 12.29
C LYS A 125 -11.20 -17.30 11.90
N VAL A 126 -11.86 -16.43 11.13
CA VAL A 126 -13.23 -16.64 10.62
C VAL A 126 -13.17 -16.99 9.13
N LYS A 127 -14.14 -17.77 8.65
CA LYS A 127 -14.28 -18.04 7.22
C LYS A 127 -14.82 -16.78 6.51
N PRO A 128 -14.09 -16.19 5.55
CA PRO A 128 -14.55 -15.02 4.81
C PRO A 128 -15.83 -15.28 4.01
N GLN A 129 -16.70 -14.28 3.95
CA GLN A 129 -17.87 -14.25 3.06
C GLN A 129 -17.56 -13.37 1.86
N VAL A 130 -16.88 -13.95 0.87
CA VAL A 130 -16.43 -13.25 -0.34
C VAL A 130 -17.64 -12.81 -1.16
N PHE A 131 -17.60 -11.57 -1.66
CA PHE A 131 -18.63 -11.03 -2.56
C PHE A 131 -18.53 -11.67 -3.96
N ASP A 132 -19.67 -11.96 -4.58
CA ASP A 132 -19.71 -12.44 -5.97
C ASP A 132 -19.53 -11.27 -6.94
N ASP A 133 -18.27 -11.01 -7.32
CA ASP A 133 -17.88 -9.88 -8.16
C ASP A 133 -18.22 -10.03 -9.66
N LEU A 134 -18.82 -11.16 -10.05
CA LEU A 134 -19.13 -11.45 -11.45
C LEU A 134 -20.08 -10.41 -12.05
N LYS A 135 -21.11 -9.99 -11.31
CA LYS A 135 -22.08 -8.99 -11.79
C LYS A 135 -21.44 -7.63 -12.01
N ALA A 136 -20.64 -7.17 -11.07
CA ALA A 136 -19.90 -5.90 -11.20
C ALA A 136 -18.94 -5.93 -12.40
N LYS A 137 -18.24 -7.05 -12.63
CA LYS A 137 -17.35 -7.22 -13.80
C LYS A 137 -18.12 -7.24 -15.13
N LEU A 138 -19.27 -7.90 -15.18
CA LEU A 138 -20.13 -7.91 -16.36
C LEU A 138 -20.69 -6.51 -16.66
N ALA A 139 -21.15 -5.80 -15.63
CA ALA A 139 -21.61 -4.42 -15.74
C ALA A 139 -20.49 -3.48 -16.23
N LEU A 140 -19.27 -3.63 -15.69
CA LEU A 140 -18.10 -2.87 -16.16
C LEU A 140 -17.80 -3.16 -17.64
N ASN A 141 -17.79 -4.43 -18.05
CA ASN A 141 -17.54 -4.78 -19.44
C ASN A 141 -18.60 -4.20 -20.39
N LYS A 142 -19.88 -4.23 -19.98
CA LYS A 142 -21.00 -3.62 -20.72
C LYS A 142 -20.81 -2.11 -20.83
N PHE A 143 -20.50 -1.43 -19.72
CA PHE A 143 -20.22 0.00 -19.71
C PHE A 143 -19.07 0.35 -20.67
N LEU A 144 -17.93 -0.34 -20.57
CA LEU A 144 -16.78 -0.07 -21.44
C LEU A 144 -17.10 -0.21 -22.93
N LYS A 145 -17.84 -1.26 -23.32
CA LYS A 145 -18.28 -1.49 -24.71
C LYS A 145 -19.21 -0.38 -25.23
N VAL A 146 -20.23 -0.01 -24.45
CA VAL A 146 -21.18 1.04 -24.86
C VAL A 146 -20.48 2.41 -24.90
N SER A 147 -19.59 2.67 -23.94
CA SER A 147 -18.74 3.86 -23.93
C SER A 147 -17.73 3.89 -25.07
N GLU A 148 -17.57 2.86 -25.92
CA GLU A 148 -16.78 2.87 -27.16
C GLU A 148 -17.59 3.26 -28.41
N GLN A 149 -18.91 3.13 -28.35
CA GLN A 149 -19.78 3.33 -29.51
C GLN A 149 -20.37 4.75 -29.51
N GLU A 150 -21.14 5.14 -28.50
CA GLU A 150 -21.82 6.44 -28.43
C GLU A 150 -21.86 6.98 -26.99
N VAL A 151 -21.46 8.24 -26.80
CA VAL A 151 -21.49 8.92 -25.48
C VAL A 151 -22.85 9.62 -25.33
N GLU A 152 -23.46 9.48 -24.15
CA GLU A 152 -24.79 10.01 -23.79
C GLU A 152 -26.02 9.34 -24.40
N SER A 153 -25.86 8.20 -25.08
CA SER A 153 -27.01 7.36 -25.44
C SER A 153 -27.75 6.89 -24.18
N ASP A 154 -29.03 6.56 -24.32
CA ASP A 154 -29.80 5.97 -23.22
C ASP A 154 -29.17 4.64 -22.77
N ASP A 155 -28.55 3.90 -23.69
CA ASP A 155 -27.77 2.70 -23.39
C ASP A 155 -26.52 2.99 -22.55
N HIS A 156 -25.81 4.09 -22.82
CA HIS A 156 -24.67 4.51 -22.00
C HIS A 156 -25.10 4.82 -20.57
N LYS A 157 -26.18 5.62 -20.43
CA LYS A 157 -26.73 5.98 -19.11
C LYS A 157 -27.23 4.75 -18.36
N SER A 158 -27.87 3.81 -19.06
CA SER A 158 -28.33 2.55 -18.46
C SER A 158 -27.16 1.68 -18.01
N ALA A 159 -26.09 1.57 -18.80
CA ALA A 159 -24.90 0.79 -18.44
C ALA A 159 -24.11 1.42 -17.30
N GLU A 160 -24.03 2.76 -17.27
CA GLU A 160 -23.42 3.52 -16.16
C GLU A 160 -24.19 3.33 -14.86
N PHE A 161 -25.53 3.43 -14.91
CA PHE A 161 -26.39 3.22 -13.75
C PHE A 161 -26.29 1.79 -13.21
N GLU A 162 -26.28 0.78 -14.08
CA GLU A 162 -26.09 -0.63 -13.71
C GLU A 162 -24.73 -0.86 -13.04
N LEU A 163 -23.65 -0.30 -13.61
CA LEU A 163 -22.32 -0.37 -13.01
C LEU A 163 -22.31 0.30 -11.63
N MET A 164 -22.89 1.50 -11.50
CA MET A 164 -22.96 2.22 -10.23
C MET A 164 -23.69 1.38 -9.17
N GLN A 165 -24.84 0.81 -9.51
CA GLN A 165 -25.63 -0.06 -8.62
C GLN A 165 -24.84 -1.27 -8.14
N GLU A 166 -24.13 -1.97 -9.04
CA GLU A 166 -23.35 -3.16 -8.66
C GLU A 166 -22.11 -2.80 -7.84
N THR A 167 -21.43 -1.68 -8.12
CA THR A 167 -20.32 -1.20 -7.29
C THR A 167 -20.77 -0.73 -5.91
N GLU A 168 -21.93 -0.08 -5.80
CA GLU A 168 -22.53 0.32 -4.52
C GLU A 168 -22.94 -0.89 -3.69
N ALA A 169 -23.54 -1.91 -4.31
CA ALA A 169 -23.86 -3.17 -3.65
C ALA A 169 -22.61 -3.88 -3.12
N TRP A 170 -21.52 -3.90 -3.90
CA TRP A 170 -20.25 -4.46 -3.46
C TRP A 170 -19.63 -3.65 -2.32
N CYS A 171 -19.60 -2.32 -2.42
CA CYS A 171 -19.12 -1.44 -1.36
C CYS A 171 -19.90 -1.64 -0.06
N THR A 172 -21.23 -1.75 -0.14
CA THR A 172 -22.11 -2.01 1.02
C THR A 172 -21.80 -3.35 1.67
N ALA A 173 -21.64 -4.41 0.87
CA ALA A 173 -21.28 -5.73 1.39
C ALA A 173 -19.90 -5.74 2.07
N LEU A 174 -18.94 -4.99 1.53
CA LEU A 174 -17.63 -4.80 2.16
C LEU A 174 -17.73 -4.00 3.46
N ALA A 175 -18.56 -2.96 3.51
CA ALA A 175 -18.78 -2.15 4.72
C ALA A 175 -19.39 -2.99 5.85
N ASP A 176 -20.37 -3.85 5.54
CA ASP A 176 -21.01 -4.75 6.51
C ASP A 176 -20.04 -5.80 7.09
N ARG A 177 -19.05 -6.22 6.30
CA ARG A 177 -17.97 -7.09 6.76
C ARG A 177 -16.97 -6.33 7.60
N ASP A 178 -16.54 -5.17 7.12
CA ASP A 178 -15.57 -4.31 7.82
C ASP A 178 -16.06 -3.86 9.21
N ALA A 179 -17.37 -3.64 9.37
CA ALA A 179 -17.97 -3.29 10.67
C ALA A 179 -17.67 -4.32 11.77
N LYS A 180 -17.32 -5.57 11.41
CA LYS A 180 -16.95 -6.65 12.34
C LYS A 180 -15.44 -6.78 12.55
N ILE A 181 -14.63 -6.10 11.73
CA ILE A 181 -13.17 -6.13 11.79
C ILE A 181 -12.69 -5.08 12.79
N TYR A 182 -11.93 -5.51 13.80
CA TYR A 182 -11.30 -4.63 14.76
C TYR A 182 -10.14 -3.84 14.12
N VAL A 183 -9.94 -2.60 14.57
CA VAL A 183 -8.83 -1.73 14.12
C VAL A 183 -7.48 -2.41 14.33
N SER A 184 -7.29 -3.06 15.49
CA SER A 184 -6.08 -3.80 15.83
C SER A 184 -5.81 -4.98 14.89
N SER A 185 -6.85 -5.70 14.46
CA SER A 185 -6.71 -6.81 13.50
C SER A 185 -6.27 -6.34 12.12
N LEU A 186 -6.86 -5.25 11.62
CA LEU A 186 -6.45 -4.64 10.34
C LEU A 186 -5.00 -4.15 10.43
N ARG A 187 -4.66 -3.47 11.52
CA ARG A 187 -3.32 -2.95 11.77
C ARG A 187 -2.26 -4.04 11.75
N GLN A 188 -2.49 -5.12 12.51
CA GLN A 188 -1.58 -6.26 12.56
C GLN A 188 -1.44 -6.95 11.20
N TYR A 189 -2.54 -7.10 10.45
CA TYR A 189 -2.47 -7.62 9.09
C TYR A 189 -1.60 -6.74 8.19
N CYS A 190 -1.82 -5.42 8.23
CA CYS A 190 -1.08 -4.48 7.40
C CYS A 190 0.42 -4.43 7.68
N GLU A 191 0.83 -4.73 8.91
CA GLU A 191 2.22 -4.73 9.34
C GLU A 191 2.94 -6.05 9.08
N ASN A 192 2.23 -7.17 9.14
CA ASN A 192 2.85 -8.51 9.16
C ASN A 192 2.58 -9.35 7.91
N THR A 193 1.71 -8.91 6.99
CA THR A 193 1.42 -9.65 5.77
C THR A 193 2.69 -9.82 4.91
N LYS A 194 2.83 -11.00 4.30
CA LYS A 194 3.94 -11.35 3.41
C LYS A 194 3.39 -11.94 2.10
N PRO A 195 3.63 -11.30 0.93
CA PRO A 195 4.38 -10.05 0.74
C PRO A 195 3.71 -8.85 1.40
N ALA A 196 4.48 -7.78 1.61
CA ALA A 196 3.96 -6.52 2.14
C ALA A 196 2.84 -5.98 1.23
N LEU A 197 1.87 -5.27 1.81
CA LEU A 197 0.81 -4.64 1.03
C LEU A 197 1.39 -3.60 0.08
N SER A 198 0.95 -3.65 -1.18
CA SER A 198 1.28 -2.64 -2.17
C SER A 198 0.67 -1.28 -1.80
N SER A 199 1.32 -0.19 -2.23
CA SER A 199 0.78 1.16 -2.06
C SER A 199 -0.61 1.31 -2.69
N GLN A 200 -0.89 0.61 -3.79
CA GLN A 200 -2.20 0.59 -4.44
C GLN A 200 -3.27 -0.04 -3.53
N ALA A 201 -2.93 -1.10 -2.80
CA ALA A 201 -3.86 -1.71 -1.83
C ALA A 201 -4.14 -0.75 -0.67
N MET A 202 -3.11 -0.09 -0.15
CA MET A 202 -3.26 0.91 0.92
C MET A 202 -4.09 2.12 0.47
N LEU A 203 -3.85 2.63 -0.74
CA LEU A 203 -4.63 3.70 -1.36
C LEU A 203 -6.10 3.31 -1.53
N SER A 204 -6.35 2.08 -2.00
CA SER A 204 -7.72 1.56 -2.17
C SER A 204 -8.45 1.48 -0.83
N LEU A 205 -7.78 1.05 0.24
CA LEU A 205 -8.34 1.07 1.59
C LEU A 205 -8.58 2.51 2.09
N CYS A 206 -7.63 3.42 1.90
CA CYS A 206 -7.81 4.83 2.28
C CYS A 206 -9.03 5.45 1.59
N ARG A 207 -9.19 5.21 0.28
CA ARG A 207 -10.35 5.64 -0.50
C ARG A 207 -11.64 5.03 0.05
N PHE A 208 -11.64 3.73 0.33
CA PHE A 208 -12.78 3.01 0.89
C PHE A 208 -13.22 3.62 2.22
N TYR A 209 -12.33 3.72 3.22
CA TYR A 209 -12.69 4.27 4.54
C TYR A 209 -13.06 5.75 4.50
N ARG A 210 -12.46 6.55 3.62
CA ARG A 210 -12.86 7.95 3.44
C ARG A 210 -14.31 8.05 2.97
N ASN A 211 -14.73 7.17 2.06
CA ASN A 211 -16.04 7.23 1.43
C ASN A 211 -17.14 6.51 2.24
N LEU A 212 -16.80 5.82 3.33
CA LEU A 212 -17.78 5.23 4.25
C LEU A 212 -18.40 6.28 5.18
N PRO A 213 -19.62 6.04 5.69
CA PRO A 213 -20.19 6.84 6.77
C PRO A 213 -19.24 6.94 7.97
N TYR A 214 -19.23 8.11 8.61
CA TYR A 214 -18.41 8.34 9.77
C TYR A 214 -18.73 7.36 10.90
N SER A 215 -17.69 6.73 11.42
CA SER A 215 -17.69 6.03 12.69
C SER A 215 -16.28 6.11 13.28
N GLU A 216 -16.13 5.96 14.59
CA GLU A 216 -14.79 5.96 15.20
C GLU A 216 -13.89 4.84 14.68
N SER A 217 -14.49 3.68 14.38
CA SER A 217 -13.78 2.55 13.77
C SER A 217 -13.28 2.93 12.36
N THR A 218 -14.14 3.52 11.53
CA THR A 218 -13.79 4.00 10.18
C THR A 218 -12.65 5.03 10.25
N ARG A 219 -12.79 6.03 11.13
CA ARG A 219 -11.80 7.10 11.33
C ARG A 219 -10.47 6.54 11.82
N ALA A 220 -10.46 5.61 12.77
CA ALA A 220 -9.23 5.00 13.28
C ALA A 220 -8.51 4.14 12.23
N LYS A 221 -9.23 3.37 11.42
CA LYS A 221 -8.66 2.58 10.31
C LYS A 221 -8.10 3.50 9.24
N TYR A 222 -8.83 4.56 8.88
CA TYR A 222 -8.38 5.58 7.94
C TYR A 222 -7.11 6.29 8.43
N ASP A 223 -7.10 6.78 9.67
CA ASP A 223 -5.96 7.45 10.31
C ASP A 223 -4.69 6.57 10.28
N PHE A 224 -4.82 5.29 10.66
CA PHE A 224 -3.72 4.33 10.59
C PHE A 224 -3.20 4.14 9.16
N LEU A 225 -4.08 3.87 8.20
CA LEU A 225 -3.70 3.58 6.83
C LEU A 225 -3.07 4.80 6.15
N LEU A 226 -3.65 5.98 6.36
CA LEU A 226 -3.14 7.21 5.79
C LEU A 226 -1.80 7.59 6.40
N THR A 227 -1.66 7.48 7.73
CA THR A 227 -0.35 7.63 8.40
C THR A 227 0.65 6.64 7.83
N ARG A 228 0.25 5.39 7.58
CA ARG A 228 1.16 4.40 7.00
C ARG A 228 1.55 4.69 5.56
N LEU A 229 0.63 5.22 4.75
CA LEU A 229 0.87 5.56 3.36
C LEU A 229 1.86 6.73 3.20
N PHE A 230 1.79 7.72 4.10
CA PHE A 230 2.62 8.93 4.03
C PHE A 230 3.91 8.86 4.86
N THR A 231 4.23 7.71 5.46
CA THR A 231 5.38 7.56 6.35
C THR A 231 6.05 6.21 6.21
N ARG A 232 7.36 6.16 6.38
CA ARG A 232 8.13 4.89 6.39
C ARG A 232 8.78 4.63 7.74
N ALA A 233 9.12 3.37 7.97
CA ALA A 233 9.97 3.00 9.08
C ALA A 233 11.37 3.61 8.89
N ALA A 234 11.92 4.16 9.95
CA ALA A 234 13.29 4.62 10.04
C ALA A 234 14.07 3.70 10.98
N ALA A 235 15.33 4.05 11.27
CA ALA A 235 16.09 3.35 12.31
C ALA A 235 15.35 3.41 13.66
N ASP A 236 15.67 2.46 14.53
CA ASP A 236 15.33 2.54 15.95
C ASP A 236 13.84 2.48 16.27
N GLU A 237 13.06 1.71 15.49
CA GLU A 237 11.61 1.63 15.64
C GLU A 237 10.95 3.01 15.56
N THR A 238 11.52 3.98 14.85
CA THR A 238 10.90 5.30 14.61
C THR A 238 10.27 5.38 13.21
N ARG A 239 9.49 6.41 12.94
CA ARG A 239 8.93 6.70 11.61
C ARG A 239 9.32 8.09 11.14
N ILE A 240 9.43 8.25 9.83
CA ILE A 240 9.64 9.53 9.16
C ILE A 240 8.58 9.73 8.09
N GLY A 241 8.13 10.98 7.94
CA GLY A 241 7.28 11.39 6.82
C GLY A 241 8.05 11.28 5.50
N LEU A 242 7.35 10.88 4.44
CA LEU A 242 7.91 10.81 3.09
C LEU A 242 8.04 12.22 2.49
N PHE A 243 7.08 13.08 2.79
CA PHE A 243 6.97 14.42 2.21
C PHE A 243 6.95 15.49 3.30
N LYS A 244 7.23 16.74 2.91
CA LYS A 244 6.97 17.91 3.77
C LYS A 244 5.46 18.19 3.85
N ARG A 245 5.01 18.89 4.89
CA ARG A 245 3.59 19.23 5.12
C ARG A 245 2.88 19.77 3.88
N GLU A 246 3.45 20.76 3.22
CA GLU A 246 2.87 21.44 2.06
C GLU A 246 2.72 20.51 0.85
N GLU A 247 3.65 19.57 0.70
CA GLU A 247 3.66 18.60 -0.39
C GLU A 247 2.70 17.45 -0.09
N ALA A 248 2.72 16.93 1.14
CA ALA A 248 1.77 15.93 1.60
C ALA A 248 0.32 16.43 1.46
N LEU A 249 0.07 17.71 1.79
CA LEU A 249 -1.23 18.35 1.62
C LEU A 249 -1.65 18.38 0.15
N LYS A 250 -0.78 18.79 -0.77
CA LYS A 250 -1.08 18.79 -2.21
C LYS A 250 -1.39 17.38 -2.72
N HIS A 251 -0.60 16.39 -2.31
CA HIS A 251 -0.82 14.99 -2.66
C HIS A 251 -2.18 14.51 -2.16
N LEU A 252 -2.53 14.78 -0.89
CA LEU A 252 -3.81 14.39 -0.32
C LEU A 252 -5.01 15.10 -0.97
N GLU A 253 -4.90 16.40 -1.25
CA GLU A 253 -5.92 17.16 -1.97
C GLU A 253 -6.16 16.61 -3.37
N ASN A 254 -5.10 16.19 -4.08
CA ASN A 254 -5.21 15.57 -5.39
C ASN A 254 -5.91 14.21 -5.30
N LEU A 255 -5.50 13.35 -4.36
CA LEU A 255 -6.17 12.08 -4.09
C LEU A 255 -7.66 12.29 -3.80
N TYR A 256 -8.00 13.30 -3.01
CA TYR A 256 -9.37 13.60 -2.65
C TYR A 256 -10.25 14.06 -3.80
N LYS A 257 -9.69 14.85 -4.72
CA LYS A 257 -10.36 15.27 -5.97
C LYS A 257 -10.65 14.07 -6.87
N ASP A 258 -9.76 13.08 -6.90
CA ASP A 258 -9.94 11.87 -7.67
C ASP A 258 -10.96 10.92 -7.02
N TRP A 259 -11.00 10.88 -5.68
CA TRP A 259 -11.82 9.95 -4.90
C TRP A 259 -13.27 10.40 -4.65
N ALA A 260 -13.57 11.70 -4.65
CA ALA A 260 -14.91 12.22 -4.33
C ALA A 260 -15.38 13.31 -5.30
N SER A 261 -16.67 13.29 -5.62
CA SER A 261 -17.39 14.42 -6.25
C SER A 261 -18.08 15.33 -5.22
N VAL A 262 -18.17 14.92 -3.94
CA VAL A 262 -18.86 15.68 -2.88
C VAL A 262 -17.93 15.87 -1.67
N PRO A 263 -17.71 17.11 -1.19
CA PRO A 263 -17.03 17.36 0.07
C PRO A 263 -17.77 16.68 1.24
N LEU A 264 -17.06 15.91 2.07
CA LEU A 264 -17.61 15.26 3.27
C LEU A 264 -17.79 16.22 4.45
N TYR A 265 -17.40 17.49 4.29
CA TYR A 265 -17.53 18.55 5.27
C TYR A 265 -18.05 19.83 4.59
N SER A 266 -18.78 20.67 5.33
CA SER A 266 -19.32 21.93 4.82
C SER A 266 -18.21 22.94 4.54
N ALA A 267 -17.84 23.12 3.28
CA ALA A 267 -16.74 24.00 2.89
C ALA A 267 -16.95 25.48 3.28
N ASP A 268 -18.18 25.94 3.45
CA ASP A 268 -18.48 27.38 3.54
C ASP A 268 -18.38 27.99 4.97
N ASP A 269 -18.31 27.18 6.04
CA ASP A 269 -18.24 27.68 7.44
C ASP A 269 -17.03 27.13 8.25
N ASP A 270 -16.19 26.26 7.66
CA ASP A 270 -15.26 25.41 8.43
C ASP A 270 -13.77 25.79 8.34
N GLU A 271 -13.30 26.71 7.51
CA GLU A 271 -11.84 26.94 7.32
C GLU A 271 -11.11 27.34 8.62
N SER A 272 -11.71 28.23 9.42
CA SER A 272 -11.12 28.62 10.70
C SER A 272 -11.10 27.46 11.70
N LYS A 273 -12.13 26.61 11.68
CA LYS A 273 -12.24 25.44 12.55
C LYS A 273 -11.25 24.34 12.13
N VAL A 274 -11.09 24.11 10.83
CA VAL A 274 -10.07 23.23 10.23
C VAL A 274 -8.68 23.65 10.70
N MET A 275 -8.35 24.94 10.57
CA MET A 275 -7.04 25.46 10.97
C MET A 275 -6.79 25.33 12.48
N LEU A 276 -7.75 25.71 13.32
CA LEU A 276 -7.62 25.56 14.78
C LEU A 276 -7.49 24.09 15.21
N THR A 277 -8.19 23.20 14.53
CA THR A 277 -8.09 21.75 14.77
C THR A 277 -6.71 21.21 14.39
N ALA A 278 -6.18 21.64 13.24
CA ALA A 278 -4.83 21.28 12.80
C ALA A 278 -3.77 21.78 13.79
N LEU A 279 -3.90 23.00 14.32
CA LEU A 279 -3.00 23.53 15.36
C LEU A 279 -3.10 22.76 16.68
N SER A 280 -4.29 22.28 17.04
CA SER A 280 -4.46 21.48 18.27
C SER A 280 -3.70 20.14 18.21
N PHE A 281 -3.53 19.55 17.01
CA PHE A 281 -2.64 18.40 16.82
C PHE A 281 -1.17 18.76 17.04
N ASP A 282 -0.74 19.95 16.60
CA ASP A 282 0.62 20.44 16.80
C ASP A 282 0.91 20.66 18.29
N ASP A 283 -0.04 21.19 19.06
CA ASP A 283 0.06 21.36 20.52
C ASP A 283 0.20 20.02 21.24
N LEU A 284 -0.63 19.03 20.89
CA LEU A 284 -0.55 17.68 21.47
C LEU A 284 0.78 16.99 21.13
N ALA A 285 1.28 17.16 19.89
CA ALA A 285 2.57 16.63 19.50
C ALA A 285 3.72 17.27 20.31
N GLN A 286 3.70 18.60 20.48
CA GLN A 286 4.68 19.32 21.30
C GLN A 286 4.62 18.89 22.76
N GLU A 287 3.43 18.68 23.32
CA GLU A 287 3.29 18.17 24.69
C GLU A 287 4.02 16.82 24.85
N SER A 288 3.85 15.92 23.87
CA SER A 288 4.51 14.61 23.90
C SER A 288 6.04 14.69 23.78
N GLU A 289 6.56 15.63 23.00
CA GLU A 289 8.00 15.81 22.78
C GLU A 289 8.68 16.49 23.97
N ASN A 290 7.95 17.34 24.69
CA ASN A 290 8.43 18.03 25.89
C ASN A 290 8.35 17.17 27.16
N ALA A 291 7.72 15.99 27.09
CA ALA A 291 7.68 15.07 28.22
C ALA A 291 9.07 14.54 28.54
N SER A 292 9.45 14.65 29.80
CA SER A 292 10.78 14.26 30.31
C SER A 292 10.88 12.77 30.66
N SER A 293 9.74 12.11 30.84
CA SER A 293 9.64 10.70 31.21
C SER A 293 8.35 10.09 30.69
N PHE A 294 8.33 8.76 30.57
CA PHE A 294 7.11 8.05 30.19
C PHE A 294 6.01 8.17 31.25
N ASP A 295 6.38 8.20 32.54
CA ASP A 295 5.45 8.43 33.66
C ASP A 295 4.66 9.73 33.49
N GLN A 296 5.31 10.80 33.03
CA GLN A 296 4.66 12.10 32.82
C GLN A 296 3.51 12.03 31.80
N LEU A 297 3.63 11.20 30.75
CA LEU A 297 2.57 11.01 29.77
C LEU A 297 1.40 10.17 30.31
N ILE A 298 1.70 9.22 31.20
CA ILE A 298 0.68 8.38 31.86
C ILE A 298 -0.09 9.21 32.89
N GLU A 299 0.62 9.94 33.74
CA GLU A 299 0.03 10.78 34.80
C GLU A 299 -0.85 11.90 34.24
N SER A 300 -0.51 12.42 33.05
CA SER A 300 -1.31 13.44 32.36
C SER A 300 -2.45 12.85 31.50
N ASP A 301 -2.65 11.53 31.54
CA ASP A 301 -3.63 10.79 30.74
C ASP A 301 -3.58 11.17 29.24
N PHE A 302 -2.36 11.36 28.73
CA PHE A 302 -2.12 11.97 27.41
C PHE A 302 -2.79 11.20 26.28
N PHE A 303 -2.66 9.87 26.24
CA PHE A 303 -3.20 9.05 25.15
C PHE A 303 -4.73 9.04 25.13
N SER A 304 -5.38 9.05 26.31
CA SER A 304 -6.83 9.15 26.39
C SER A 304 -7.31 10.52 25.91
N ARG A 305 -6.61 11.61 26.27
CA ARG A 305 -6.90 12.96 25.76
C ARG A 305 -6.74 13.06 24.25
N LEU A 306 -5.66 12.51 23.70
CA LEU A 306 -5.44 12.47 22.25
C LEU A 306 -6.55 11.68 21.54
N ARG A 307 -6.95 10.53 22.09
CA ARG A 307 -8.06 9.73 21.57
C ARG A 307 -9.37 10.53 21.60
N MET A 308 -9.75 11.07 22.76
CA MET A 308 -10.97 11.87 22.90
C MET A 308 -10.96 13.10 21.98
N PHE A 309 -9.80 13.73 21.76
CA PHE A 309 -9.68 14.83 20.81
C PHE A 309 -10.00 14.38 19.38
N LYS A 310 -9.40 13.28 18.91
CA LYS A 310 -9.69 12.71 17.58
C LYS A 310 -11.16 12.31 17.41
N GLU A 311 -11.79 11.79 18.46
CA GLU A 311 -13.23 11.46 18.48
C GLU A 311 -14.08 12.75 18.39
N SER A 312 -13.71 13.79 19.15
CA SER A 312 -14.49 15.04 19.25
C SER A 312 -14.56 15.86 17.96
N ILE A 313 -13.61 15.69 17.05
CA ILE A 313 -13.57 16.44 15.78
C ILE A 313 -14.41 15.77 14.68
N ALA A 314 -14.89 14.54 14.90
CA ALA A 314 -15.83 13.85 14.01
C ALA A 314 -15.39 13.86 12.52
N GLU A 315 -16.32 14.18 11.60
CA GLU A 315 -16.10 14.24 10.15
C GLU A 315 -15.03 15.26 9.74
N LEU A 316 -14.74 16.27 10.58
CA LEU A 316 -13.68 17.24 10.33
C LEU A 316 -12.31 16.58 10.22
N PHE A 317 -12.13 15.38 10.79
CA PHE A 317 -10.92 14.58 10.62
C PHE A 317 -10.58 14.34 9.14
N PHE A 318 -11.61 14.20 8.28
CA PHE A 318 -11.42 13.97 6.86
C PHE A 318 -11.05 15.23 6.09
N ALA A 319 -11.01 16.43 6.69
CA ALA A 319 -10.48 17.61 6.00
C ALA A 319 -8.97 17.43 5.71
N PRO A 320 -8.48 17.74 4.50
CA PRO A 320 -7.08 17.48 4.13
C PRO A 320 -6.06 18.04 5.13
N GLN A 321 -6.24 19.29 5.56
CA GLN A 321 -5.33 19.94 6.50
C GLN A 321 -5.32 19.26 7.88
N VAL A 322 -6.47 18.76 8.33
CA VAL A 322 -6.60 18.06 9.62
C VAL A 322 -5.98 16.68 9.53
N ALA A 323 -6.24 15.94 8.45
CA ALA A 323 -5.65 14.63 8.21
C ALA A 323 -4.11 14.68 8.14
N ILE A 324 -3.54 15.67 7.45
CA ILE A 324 -2.08 15.88 7.43
C ILE A 324 -1.53 16.22 8.82
N ALA A 325 -2.20 17.11 9.56
CA ALA A 325 -1.78 17.44 10.94
C ALA A 325 -1.84 16.21 11.85
N ALA A 326 -2.85 15.36 11.69
CA ALA A 326 -2.97 14.10 12.41
C ALA A 326 -1.82 13.13 12.07
N ILE A 327 -1.44 12.99 10.79
CA ILE A 327 -0.28 12.17 10.37
C ILE A 327 1.00 12.66 11.06
N GLU A 328 1.26 13.97 11.02
CA GLU A 328 2.45 14.55 11.65
C GLU A 328 2.46 14.33 13.16
N ALA A 329 1.33 14.55 13.82
CA ALA A 329 1.18 14.30 15.24
C ALA A 329 1.40 12.82 15.59
N ASN A 330 0.82 11.89 14.83
CA ASN A 330 1.02 10.44 15.02
C ASN A 330 2.50 10.05 14.98
N VAL A 331 3.23 10.56 13.98
CA VAL A 331 4.67 10.31 13.83
C VAL A 331 5.44 10.87 15.02
N ARG A 332 5.22 12.13 15.37
CA ARG A 332 5.94 12.83 16.45
C ARG A 332 5.69 12.18 17.81
N ILE A 333 4.43 11.91 18.12
CA ILE A 333 3.99 11.27 19.36
C ILE A 333 4.50 9.83 19.44
N GLY A 334 4.37 9.06 18.36
CA GLY A 334 4.88 7.69 18.29
C GLY A 334 6.40 7.62 18.46
N ASN A 335 7.13 8.56 17.86
CA ASN A 335 8.59 8.65 18.02
C ASN A 335 8.99 9.07 19.45
N SER A 336 8.26 10.01 20.06
CA SER A 336 8.48 10.38 21.47
C SER A 336 8.23 9.19 22.40
N TYR A 337 7.14 8.45 22.17
CA TYR A 337 6.84 7.21 22.91
C TYR A 337 8.01 6.23 22.88
N VAL A 338 8.54 5.92 21.69
CA VAL A 338 9.65 4.97 21.52
C VAL A 338 10.91 5.47 22.24
N LYS A 339 11.22 6.76 22.14
CA LYS A 339 12.37 7.39 22.84
C LYS A 339 12.24 7.32 24.36
N LEU A 340 11.07 7.64 24.90
CA LEU A 340 10.83 7.61 26.35
C LEU A 340 10.90 6.19 26.90
N ILE A 341 10.33 5.21 26.19
CA ILE A 341 10.44 3.79 26.58
C ILE A 341 11.90 3.30 26.50
N SER A 342 12.66 3.72 25.50
CA SER A 342 14.10 3.44 25.40
C SER A 342 14.86 4.01 26.61
N ALA A 343 14.61 5.27 26.98
CA ALA A 343 15.23 5.91 28.13
C ALA A 343 14.89 5.20 29.45
N GLU A 344 13.68 4.65 29.59
CA GLU A 344 13.30 3.85 30.75
C GLU A 344 14.06 2.51 30.81
N ARG A 345 14.40 1.90 29.67
CA ARG A 345 15.23 0.67 29.63
C ARG A 345 16.67 0.87 30.06
N GLN A 346 17.20 2.07 29.88
CA GLN A 346 18.53 2.38 30.39
C GLN A 346 18.54 2.41 31.93
N LYS A 347 17.38 2.64 32.56
CA LYS A 347 17.22 2.74 34.03
C LYS A 347 16.71 1.45 34.67
N MET A 348 15.91 0.67 33.95
CA MET A 348 15.15 -0.47 34.46
C MET A 348 15.24 -1.66 33.51
N ASP A 349 15.25 -2.88 34.05
CA ASP A 349 15.18 -4.10 33.25
C ASP A 349 13.77 -4.32 32.66
N ALA A 350 13.67 -5.16 31.63
CA ALA A 350 12.42 -5.37 30.90
C ALA A 350 11.27 -5.91 31.75
N ASP A 351 11.55 -6.77 32.74
CA ASP A 351 10.53 -7.32 33.63
C ASP A 351 9.98 -6.24 34.57
N SER A 352 10.85 -5.37 35.08
CA SER A 352 10.44 -4.22 35.88
C SER A 352 9.58 -3.21 35.09
N ILE A 353 9.91 -2.97 33.81
CA ILE A 353 9.13 -2.08 32.94
C ILE A 353 7.77 -2.71 32.61
N GLN A 354 7.74 -4.01 32.32
CA GLN A 354 6.48 -4.72 32.10
C GLN A 354 5.62 -4.79 33.37
N ALA A 355 6.21 -4.94 34.55
CA ALA A 355 5.47 -4.88 35.80
C ALA A 355 4.87 -3.48 36.06
N LYS A 356 5.59 -2.43 35.69
CA LYS A 356 5.17 -1.03 35.90
C LYS A 356 4.11 -0.58 34.90
N TYR A 357 4.30 -0.87 33.61
CA TYR A 357 3.47 -0.33 32.53
C TYR A 357 2.66 -1.40 31.77
N GLY A 358 2.76 -2.67 32.12
CA GLY A 358 2.06 -3.76 31.42
C GLY A 358 0.54 -3.71 31.51
N ASN A 359 -0.01 -2.92 32.44
CA ASN A 359 -1.44 -2.68 32.58
C ASN A 359 -1.95 -1.51 31.70
N LEU A 360 -1.07 -0.82 30.97
CA LEU A 360 -1.50 0.20 30.02
C LEU A 360 -2.36 -0.43 28.93
N ASP A 361 -3.43 0.25 28.57
CA ASP A 361 -4.26 -0.10 27.43
C ASP A 361 -3.47 0.15 26.13
N GLN A 362 -2.77 -0.89 25.68
CA GLN A 362 -1.94 -0.84 24.48
C GLN A 362 -2.75 -0.58 23.22
N ASP A 363 -4.02 -0.99 23.19
CA ASP A 363 -4.91 -0.71 22.07
C ASP A 363 -5.23 0.79 22.04
N SER A 364 -5.54 1.41 23.19
CA SER A 364 -5.74 2.86 23.25
C SER A 364 -4.48 3.65 22.84
N VAL A 365 -3.28 3.22 23.25
CA VAL A 365 -2.02 3.89 22.86
C VAL A 365 -1.77 3.74 21.34
N SER A 366 -1.99 2.53 20.82
CA SER A 366 -1.78 2.22 19.41
C SER A 366 -2.80 2.94 18.51
N ASP A 367 -4.04 3.08 18.98
CA ASP A 367 -5.09 3.83 18.30
C ASP A 367 -4.83 5.34 18.36
N ALA A 368 -4.37 5.85 19.49
CA ALA A 368 -4.02 7.26 19.64
C ALA A 368 -2.86 7.67 18.72
N THR A 369 -1.89 6.77 18.49
CA THR A 369 -0.69 7.03 17.65
C THR A 369 -0.80 6.48 16.23
N ALA A 370 -1.91 5.82 15.88
CA ALA A 370 -2.12 5.16 14.60
C ALA A 370 -0.94 4.24 14.20
N ARG A 371 -0.44 3.45 15.18
CA ARG A 371 0.71 2.55 15.02
C ARG A 371 0.62 1.40 16.02
N THR A 372 1.07 0.19 15.65
CA THR A 372 1.17 -0.88 16.65
C THR A 372 2.33 -0.58 17.58
N LEU A 373 2.00 -0.21 18.81
CA LEU A 373 2.96 0.02 19.88
C LEU A 373 2.75 -1.04 20.95
N GLN A 374 3.23 -2.25 20.67
CA GLN A 374 3.26 -3.30 21.68
C GLN A 374 4.46 -3.09 22.58
N LEU A 375 4.19 -2.70 23.83
CA LEU A 375 5.24 -2.48 24.84
C LEU A 375 6.15 -3.70 24.97
N VAL A 376 5.59 -4.91 24.91
CA VAL A 376 6.34 -6.17 25.02
C VAL A 376 7.30 -6.37 23.85
N ASP A 377 6.89 -6.05 22.64
CA ASP A 377 7.73 -6.20 21.45
C ASP A 377 8.81 -5.14 21.40
N LEU A 378 8.43 -3.91 21.77
CA LEU A 378 9.40 -2.87 22.04
C LEU A 378 10.41 -3.41 23.04
N LEU A 379 10.01 -3.88 24.24
CA LEU A 379 10.89 -4.32 25.32
C LEU A 379 11.90 -5.41 24.94
N LYS A 380 11.56 -6.26 23.96
CA LYS A 380 12.45 -7.30 23.42
C LYS A 380 13.48 -6.77 22.42
N ALA A 381 13.25 -5.59 21.84
CA ALA A 381 14.23 -4.95 20.97
C ALA A 381 15.52 -4.62 21.77
N PRO A 382 16.71 -4.81 21.20
CA PRO A 382 17.97 -4.50 21.87
C PRO A 382 17.98 -3.03 22.34
N ALA A 383 18.46 -2.79 23.56
CA ALA A 383 18.61 -1.44 24.08
C ALA A 383 19.58 -0.65 23.20
N PHE A 384 19.20 0.58 22.86
CA PHE A 384 19.99 1.44 21.99
C PHE A 384 21.34 1.79 22.63
N GLU A 385 22.43 1.56 21.89
CA GLU A 385 23.68 2.26 22.15
C GLU A 385 23.57 3.63 21.51
N GLU A 386 23.52 4.69 22.32
CA GLU A 386 23.69 6.05 21.82
C GLU A 386 25.08 6.14 21.17
N VAL A 387 25.14 6.16 19.84
CA VAL A 387 26.36 6.57 19.15
C VAL A 387 26.54 8.06 19.47
N PRO A 388 27.66 8.46 20.10
CA PRO A 388 27.90 9.87 20.39
C PRO A 388 27.84 10.65 19.09
N SER A 389 27.10 11.76 19.12
CA SER A 389 27.08 12.76 18.05
C SER A 389 28.49 13.32 17.84
N GLU A 390 29.32 12.66 17.04
CA GLU A 390 30.52 13.26 16.48
C GLU A 390 30.09 14.31 15.46
N ALA A 391 30.14 15.58 15.88
CA ALA A 391 30.13 16.71 14.96
C ALA A 391 31.26 16.52 13.92
N PRO A 392 31.04 16.86 12.64
CA PRO A 392 32.02 16.60 11.60
C PRO A 392 33.25 17.50 11.80
N GLU A 393 34.31 16.95 12.40
CA GLU A 393 35.64 17.55 12.34
C GLU A 393 36.17 17.43 10.90
N VAL A 394 36.40 18.59 10.30
CA VAL A 394 37.06 18.78 9.02
C VAL A 394 38.45 18.16 9.08
N ARG A 395 38.62 16.99 8.44
CA ARG A 395 39.94 16.37 8.25
C ARG A 395 40.69 17.06 7.11
N GLU A 396 41.70 17.85 7.45
CA GLU A 396 42.79 18.15 6.53
C GLU A 396 43.77 16.95 6.45
N PRO A 397 44.32 16.62 5.28
CA PRO A 397 45.25 15.50 5.14
C PRO A 397 46.68 15.96 5.40
N VAL A 398 47.33 15.46 6.46
CA VAL A 398 48.77 15.63 6.67
C VAL A 398 49.46 14.28 6.88
N ARG A 399 50.17 13.89 5.81
CA ARG A 399 51.43 13.13 5.66
C ARG A 399 51.92 12.18 6.75
N GLU A 400 52.20 10.96 6.29
CA GLU A 400 53.15 9.99 6.85
C GLU A 400 54.53 10.61 7.19
N VAL A 401 55.05 10.29 8.38
CA VAL A 401 56.48 10.02 8.61
C VAL A 401 56.63 8.95 9.71
N ILE A 402 57.46 7.97 9.40
CA ILE A 402 57.89 6.80 10.17
C ILE A 402 58.80 7.21 11.34
N ASP A 403 58.65 6.60 12.52
CA ASP A 403 59.78 5.98 13.25
C ASP A 403 59.35 5.19 14.49
N ARG A 404 59.85 3.94 14.57
CA ARG A 404 60.04 3.13 15.79
C ARG A 404 61.47 3.42 16.33
N PRO A 405 61.94 2.84 17.45
CA PRO A 405 61.29 2.36 18.68
C PRO A 405 61.98 2.89 19.96
N HIS A 406 61.38 2.70 21.14
CA HIS A 406 62.18 2.50 22.36
C HIS A 406 61.48 1.57 23.34
N HIS A 407 62.13 0.42 23.58
CA HIS A 407 61.92 -0.45 24.73
C HIS A 407 62.70 0.12 25.91
N GLU A 408 62.05 0.21 27.08
CA GLU A 408 62.70 -0.04 28.37
C GLU A 408 61.74 -0.77 29.33
N PRO A 409 62.26 -1.59 30.26
CA PRO A 409 61.51 -2.62 30.97
C PRO A 409 61.11 -2.19 32.39
N VAL A 410 59.92 -2.56 32.85
CA VAL A 410 59.55 -2.41 34.27
C VAL A 410 58.89 -3.68 34.80
N ALA A 411 59.72 -4.39 35.57
CA ALA A 411 59.48 -5.11 36.83
C ALA A 411 58.20 -5.93 37.05
N ASP A 412 58.46 -7.24 37.20
CA ASP A 412 57.79 -8.23 38.04
C ASP A 412 56.75 -7.71 39.06
N ARG A 413 55.50 -8.11 38.84
CA ARG A 413 54.53 -8.34 39.92
C ARG A 413 54.00 -9.77 39.83
N LYS A 414 54.45 -10.60 40.77
CA LYS A 414 53.86 -11.91 41.07
C LYS A 414 52.40 -11.72 41.49
N ILE A 415 51.48 -12.29 40.71
CA ILE A 415 50.09 -12.51 41.09
C ILE A 415 50.04 -13.91 41.74
N PRO A 416 49.35 -14.09 42.88
CA PRO A 416 49.20 -15.41 43.50
C PRO A 416 48.37 -16.34 42.61
N GLU A 417 48.82 -17.59 42.50
CA GLU A 417 48.03 -18.71 41.99
C GLU A 417 46.78 -18.87 42.86
N ASP A 418 45.60 -18.66 42.29
CA ASP A 418 44.33 -19.08 42.86
C ASP A 418 43.85 -20.32 42.09
N GLU A 419 43.40 -21.31 42.85
CA GLU A 419 43.16 -22.67 42.39
C GLU A 419 42.02 -22.71 41.37
N GLY A 420 42.27 -23.43 40.26
CA GLY A 420 41.36 -23.53 39.13
C GLY A 420 40.00 -24.16 39.48
N ALA A 421 38.98 -23.33 39.66
CA ALA A 421 37.60 -23.73 39.51
C ALA A 421 37.30 -23.93 38.00
N LYS A 422 37.38 -25.19 37.55
CA LYS A 422 36.95 -25.59 36.20
C LYS A 422 35.47 -25.25 36.02
N GLN A 423 35.17 -24.19 35.28
CA GLN A 423 33.79 -23.93 34.84
C GLN A 423 33.33 -25.12 33.97
N PRO A 424 32.14 -25.70 34.26
CA PRO A 424 31.59 -26.74 33.40
C PRO A 424 31.27 -26.12 32.05
N GLY A 425 31.75 -26.74 30.97
CA GLY A 425 31.48 -26.28 29.61
C GLY A 425 29.97 -26.09 29.36
N PHE A 426 29.62 -25.09 28.58
CA PHE A 426 28.25 -24.69 28.23
C PHE A 426 27.28 -25.87 27.96
N VAL A 427 27.78 -26.92 27.30
CA VAL A 427 27.01 -28.14 26.98
C VAL A 427 26.62 -28.96 28.23
N ALA A 428 27.46 -28.98 29.27
CA ALA A 428 27.20 -29.71 30.52
C ALA A 428 26.15 -28.99 31.40
N GLY A 429 26.08 -27.66 31.33
CA GLY A 429 25.02 -26.87 31.98
C GLY A 429 23.65 -27.08 31.32
N LEU A 430 23.64 -27.19 29.99
CA LEU A 430 22.43 -27.41 29.21
C LEU A 430 21.82 -28.81 29.44
N MET A 431 22.66 -29.84 29.55
CA MET A 431 22.21 -31.20 29.89
C MET A 431 21.63 -31.29 31.31
N LYS A 432 22.20 -30.61 32.32
CA LYS A 432 21.66 -30.63 33.68
C LYS A 432 20.29 -29.95 33.79
N ASN A 433 20.06 -28.88 33.05
CA ASN A 433 18.76 -28.20 33.03
C ASN A 433 17.69 -28.97 32.24
N ALA A 434 18.08 -29.72 31.19
CA ALA A 434 17.15 -30.56 30.44
C ALA A 434 16.57 -31.74 31.24
N PHE A 435 17.31 -32.27 32.24
CA PHE A 435 16.82 -33.35 33.11
C PHE A 435 15.97 -32.86 34.31
N ALA A 436 15.82 -31.55 34.50
CA ALA A 436 14.94 -30.97 35.51
C ALA A 436 13.50 -30.72 35.00
N VAL A 437 13.28 -30.87 33.68
CA VAL A 437 11.97 -30.69 33.04
C VAL A 437 11.15 -31.98 33.13
N ASN A 438 9.82 -31.86 33.20
CA ASN A 438 8.89 -32.98 33.20
C ASN A 438 9.20 -33.97 32.07
N LYS A 439 9.45 -35.24 32.44
CA LYS A 439 9.86 -36.32 31.51
C LYS A 439 8.89 -36.47 30.33
N TRP A 440 7.61 -36.18 30.53
CA TRP A 440 6.59 -36.23 29.47
C TRP A 440 6.76 -35.11 28.43
N LEU A 441 7.16 -33.92 28.87
CA LEU A 441 7.43 -32.78 27.99
C LEU A 441 8.67 -33.06 27.13
N LEU A 442 9.74 -33.60 27.73
CA LEU A 442 10.97 -33.97 27.01
C LEU A 442 10.68 -35.02 25.92
N ILE A 443 9.90 -36.06 26.24
CA ILE A 443 9.51 -37.09 25.28
C ILE A 443 8.67 -36.47 24.15
N GLY A 444 7.73 -35.59 24.48
CA GLY A 444 6.93 -34.85 23.49
C GLY A 444 7.79 -34.01 22.54
N SER A 445 8.77 -33.28 23.07
CA SER A 445 9.69 -32.47 22.27
C SER A 445 10.56 -33.32 21.33
N ILE A 446 11.07 -34.46 21.80
CA ILE A 446 11.87 -35.39 20.98
C ILE A 446 11.02 -35.96 19.84
N LEU A 447 9.78 -36.36 20.13
CA LEU A 447 8.84 -36.84 19.11
C LEU A 447 8.52 -35.78 18.06
N LEU A 448 8.34 -34.52 18.48
CA LEU A 448 8.00 -33.43 17.60
C LEU A 448 9.17 -33.07 16.68
N VAL A 449 10.40 -33.04 17.20
CA VAL A 449 11.61 -32.87 16.37
C VAL A 449 11.77 -34.04 15.39
N GLY A 450 11.51 -35.28 15.84
CA GLY A 450 11.54 -36.46 14.97
C GLY A 450 10.50 -36.40 13.84
N ALA A 451 9.28 -35.95 14.15
CA ALA A 451 8.21 -35.77 13.16
C ALA A 451 8.57 -34.68 12.14
N SER A 452 9.16 -33.56 12.57
CA SER A 452 9.63 -32.50 11.68
C SER A 452 10.75 -32.97 10.76
N LEU A 453 11.71 -33.74 11.27
CA LEU A 453 12.77 -34.35 10.46
C LEU A 453 12.19 -35.38 9.47
N GLY A 454 11.21 -36.17 9.91
CA GLY A 454 10.50 -37.12 9.05
C GLY A 454 9.76 -36.43 7.91
N LEU A 455 9.06 -35.33 8.19
CA LEU A 455 8.40 -34.49 7.20
C LEU A 455 9.39 -33.85 6.22
N TYR A 456 10.53 -33.36 6.70
CA TYR A 456 11.57 -32.79 5.86
C TYR A 456 12.15 -33.83 4.89
N VAL A 457 12.48 -35.02 5.39
CA VAL A 457 13.00 -36.12 4.54
C VAL A 457 11.93 -36.59 3.57
N TRP A 458 10.67 -36.70 4.02
CA TRP A 458 9.56 -37.10 3.16
C TRP A 458 9.31 -36.09 2.04
N ALA A 459 9.31 -34.80 2.35
CA ALA A 459 9.15 -33.73 1.36
C ALA A 459 10.29 -33.70 0.34
N ASN A 460 11.54 -33.93 0.76
CA ASN A 460 12.69 -33.88 -0.15
C ASN A 460 12.93 -35.15 -0.96
N TYR A 461 12.53 -36.32 -0.48
CA TYR A 461 12.88 -37.61 -1.12
C TYR A 461 11.69 -38.39 -1.67
N PHE A 462 10.47 -38.14 -1.19
CA PHE A 462 9.29 -38.95 -1.55
C PHE A 462 8.20 -38.15 -2.25
N VAL A 463 8.27 -36.81 -2.23
CA VAL A 463 7.52 -35.98 -3.17
C VAL A 463 8.33 -35.96 -4.46
N GLU A 464 8.08 -36.93 -5.35
CA GLU A 464 8.37 -36.72 -6.77
C GLU A 464 7.68 -35.42 -7.18
N ASP A 465 8.36 -34.57 -7.96
CA ASP A 465 7.83 -33.31 -8.51
C ASP A 465 6.43 -33.53 -9.08
N THR A 466 5.42 -33.34 -8.22
CA THR A 466 4.02 -33.48 -8.61
C THR A 466 3.72 -32.30 -9.50
N ALA A 467 3.79 -32.58 -10.79
CA ALA A 467 3.30 -31.85 -11.96
C ALA A 467 3.16 -30.32 -11.79
N PRO A 468 3.94 -29.50 -12.53
CA PRO A 468 3.68 -28.08 -12.58
C PRO A 468 2.26 -27.85 -13.07
N SER A 469 1.58 -26.90 -12.43
CA SER A 469 0.34 -26.28 -12.89
C SER A 469 0.28 -26.27 -14.42
N SER A 470 -0.71 -26.97 -14.98
CA SER A 470 -0.87 -27.24 -16.41
C SER A 470 -0.65 -25.98 -17.25
N GLY A 471 0.51 -25.84 -17.88
CA GLY A 471 0.74 -24.78 -18.87
C GLY A 471 2.16 -24.23 -18.96
N VAL A 472 2.99 -24.34 -17.90
CA VAL A 472 4.34 -23.75 -17.91
C VAL A 472 5.41 -24.84 -17.97
N ARG A 473 6.17 -24.86 -19.07
CA ARG A 473 7.34 -25.74 -19.24
C ARG A 473 8.61 -24.89 -19.21
N VAL A 474 9.52 -25.20 -18.29
CA VAL A 474 10.85 -24.62 -18.32
C VAL A 474 11.60 -25.25 -19.49
N VAL A 475 12.07 -24.43 -20.43
CA VAL A 475 12.86 -24.94 -21.56
C VAL A 475 14.24 -25.29 -21.03
N SER A 476 14.57 -26.58 -21.02
CA SER A 476 15.87 -27.07 -20.57
C SER A 476 16.99 -26.34 -21.30
N GLN A 477 17.97 -25.84 -20.54
CA GLN A 477 19.10 -25.00 -20.98
C GLN A 477 20.10 -25.71 -21.94
N ASP A 478 19.72 -26.85 -22.49
CA ASP A 478 20.57 -27.70 -23.33
C ASP A 478 20.55 -27.28 -24.81
N ASN A 479 19.65 -26.36 -25.20
CA ASN A 479 19.64 -25.83 -26.56
C ASN A 479 20.65 -24.66 -26.70
N PRO A 480 21.70 -24.80 -27.53
CA PRO A 480 22.77 -23.81 -27.66
C PRO A 480 22.28 -22.46 -28.21
N VAL A 481 21.20 -22.44 -28.97
CA VAL A 481 20.66 -21.21 -29.57
C VAL A 481 19.92 -20.35 -28.53
N VAL A 482 19.21 -21.00 -27.60
CA VAL A 482 18.53 -20.29 -26.49
C VAL A 482 19.55 -19.68 -25.54
N ARG A 483 20.67 -20.37 -25.27
CA ARG A 483 21.67 -19.93 -24.28
C ARG A 483 22.56 -18.74 -24.72
N GLU A 484 22.61 -18.43 -26.01
CA GLU A 484 23.56 -17.42 -26.53
C GLU A 484 23.30 -16.02 -25.95
N HIS A 485 22.03 -15.63 -25.83
CA HIS A 485 21.63 -14.31 -25.31
C HIS A 485 20.47 -14.35 -24.30
N ILE A 486 19.95 -15.54 -23.92
CA ILE A 486 18.87 -15.67 -22.93
C ILE A 486 19.40 -16.35 -21.66
N LYS A 487 19.28 -15.65 -20.53
CA LYS A 487 19.67 -16.11 -19.20
C LYS A 487 18.71 -17.19 -18.67
N THR A 488 17.41 -16.97 -18.84
CA THR A 488 16.35 -17.91 -18.43
C THR A 488 15.19 -17.86 -19.41
N ALA A 489 14.66 -19.02 -19.80
CA ALA A 489 13.54 -19.13 -20.72
C ALA A 489 12.43 -20.05 -20.18
N LYS A 490 11.18 -19.67 -20.38
CA LYS A 490 9.99 -20.47 -20.03
C LYS A 490 8.98 -20.42 -21.17
N VAL A 491 8.32 -21.53 -21.45
CA VAL A 491 7.22 -21.58 -22.41
C VAL A 491 5.90 -21.64 -21.65
N ALA A 492 4.99 -20.73 -22.00
CA ALA A 492 3.62 -20.72 -21.51
C ALA A 492 2.67 -20.35 -22.65
N ASN A 493 1.60 -21.12 -22.84
CA ASN A 493 0.56 -20.86 -23.86
C ASN A 493 1.12 -20.61 -25.28
N ASP A 494 2.04 -21.45 -25.73
CA ASP A 494 2.74 -21.33 -27.03
C ASP A 494 3.63 -20.08 -27.18
N ILE A 495 3.94 -19.36 -26.10
CA ILE A 495 4.85 -18.21 -26.10
C ILE A 495 6.11 -18.56 -25.29
N LEU A 496 7.28 -18.37 -25.90
CA LEU A 496 8.57 -18.40 -25.21
C LEU A 496 8.83 -17.04 -24.55
N TYR A 497 8.87 -17.03 -23.23
CA TYR A 497 9.31 -15.89 -22.43
C TYR A 497 10.80 -16.04 -22.09
N GLY A 498 11.64 -15.11 -22.54
CA GLY A 498 13.09 -15.13 -22.32
C GLY A 498 13.60 -13.88 -21.63
N LEU A 499 14.37 -14.04 -20.56
CA LEU A 499 15.10 -12.93 -19.93
C LEU A 499 16.48 -12.80 -20.57
N MET A 500 16.78 -11.63 -21.14
CA MET A 500 17.99 -11.39 -21.91
C MET A 500 19.24 -11.17 -21.05
N ASP A 501 20.39 -11.61 -21.54
CA ASP A 501 21.69 -11.24 -21.01
C ASP A 501 22.16 -9.88 -21.56
N PRO A 502 23.07 -9.15 -20.85
CA PRO A 502 23.54 -7.82 -21.28
C PRO A 502 24.29 -7.85 -22.62
N THR A 503 24.66 -9.04 -23.09
CA THR A 503 25.27 -9.24 -24.41
C THR A 503 24.30 -8.89 -25.55
N TRP A 504 22.99 -8.89 -25.29
CA TRP A 504 21.96 -8.46 -26.23
C TRP A 504 22.08 -7.00 -26.64
N ASP A 505 22.37 -6.12 -25.68
CA ASP A 505 22.42 -4.68 -25.92
C ASP A 505 23.60 -4.29 -26.81
N ALA A 506 24.66 -5.10 -26.80
CA ALA A 506 25.82 -4.94 -27.67
C ALA A 506 25.58 -5.40 -29.13
N LEU A 507 24.46 -6.06 -29.43
CA LEU A 507 24.16 -6.53 -30.79
C LEU A 507 23.58 -5.41 -31.66
N PRO A 508 24.02 -5.28 -32.93
CA PRO A 508 23.38 -4.42 -33.91
C PRO A 508 21.98 -4.96 -34.26
N LYS A 509 21.10 -4.06 -34.73
CA LYS A 509 19.68 -4.35 -34.99
C LYS A 509 19.50 -5.57 -35.91
N GLU A 510 20.31 -5.70 -36.94
CA GLU A 510 20.24 -6.78 -37.92
C GLU A 510 20.48 -8.16 -37.27
N LYS A 511 21.43 -8.23 -36.34
CA LYS A 511 21.73 -9.47 -35.60
C LYS A 511 20.65 -9.82 -34.60
N ARG A 512 19.99 -8.82 -34.00
CA ARG A 512 18.84 -9.05 -33.11
C ARG A 512 17.66 -9.63 -33.89
N VAL A 513 17.37 -9.13 -35.10
CA VAL A 513 16.34 -9.70 -35.99
C VAL A 513 16.68 -11.15 -36.34
N GLU A 514 17.92 -11.40 -36.76
CA GLU A 514 18.37 -12.75 -37.12
C GLU A 514 18.26 -13.73 -35.93
N TYR A 515 18.56 -13.27 -34.72
CA TYR A 515 18.45 -14.07 -33.51
C TYR A 515 17.00 -14.44 -33.18
N VAL A 516 16.07 -13.46 -33.23
CA VAL A 516 14.63 -13.73 -33.00
C VAL A 516 14.06 -14.66 -34.07
N GLN A 517 14.50 -14.53 -35.32
CA GLN A 517 14.13 -15.46 -36.40
C GLN A 517 14.63 -16.89 -36.13
N LYS A 518 15.86 -17.04 -35.63
CA LYS A 518 16.40 -18.36 -35.24
C LYS A 518 15.61 -18.99 -34.10
N LEU A 519 15.20 -18.20 -33.10
CA LEU A 519 14.33 -18.69 -32.01
C LEU A 519 12.96 -19.12 -32.54
N LEU A 520 12.32 -18.31 -33.39
CA LEU A 520 11.03 -18.66 -33.99
C LEU A 520 11.10 -19.95 -34.84
N ALA A 521 12.20 -20.16 -35.56
CA ALA A 521 12.41 -21.37 -36.36
C ALA A 521 12.48 -22.64 -35.49
N GLN A 522 12.93 -22.53 -34.23
CA GLN A 522 13.00 -23.64 -33.27
C GLN A 522 11.72 -23.82 -32.45
N GLY A 523 10.82 -22.85 -32.49
CA GLY A 523 9.56 -22.88 -31.74
C GLY A 523 8.75 -24.17 -31.90
N PRO A 524 8.52 -24.67 -33.13
CA PRO A 524 7.75 -25.91 -33.32
C PRO A 524 8.36 -27.14 -32.64
N GLU A 525 9.69 -27.22 -32.51
CA GLU A 525 10.38 -28.33 -31.85
C GLU A 525 10.30 -28.23 -30.32
N LEU A 526 10.19 -27.01 -29.80
CA LEU A 526 10.20 -26.70 -28.37
C LEU A 526 8.80 -26.38 -27.80
N GLY A 527 7.77 -26.39 -28.64
CA GLY A 527 6.37 -26.19 -28.25
C GLY A 527 5.96 -24.72 -28.08
N TYR A 528 6.51 -23.80 -28.87
CA TYR A 528 6.06 -22.40 -28.93
C TYR A 528 5.94 -21.90 -30.38
N THR A 529 5.08 -20.91 -30.60
CA THR A 529 4.86 -20.25 -31.90
C THR A 529 5.24 -18.78 -31.87
N GLN A 530 5.40 -18.22 -30.68
CA GLN A 530 5.76 -16.83 -30.45
C GLN A 530 6.93 -16.72 -29.47
N VAL A 531 7.65 -15.60 -29.52
CA VAL A 531 8.79 -15.30 -28.67
C VAL A 531 8.60 -13.90 -28.09
N ASN A 532 8.69 -13.77 -26.78
CA ASN A 532 8.71 -12.50 -26.06
C ASN A 532 9.98 -12.44 -25.20
N LEU A 533 10.86 -11.51 -25.54
CA LEU A 533 12.14 -11.31 -24.87
C LEU A 533 12.09 -10.03 -24.05
N THR A 534 12.53 -10.12 -22.80
CA THR A 534 12.51 -9.01 -21.84
C THR A 534 13.95 -8.70 -21.41
N SER A 535 14.31 -7.42 -21.34
CA SER A 535 15.58 -6.97 -20.78
C SER A 535 15.63 -7.22 -19.26
N LYS A 536 16.82 -7.07 -18.67
CA LYS A 536 17.00 -7.11 -17.21
C LYS A 536 16.19 -6.05 -16.47
N ASP A 537 15.89 -4.94 -17.13
CA ASP A 537 15.11 -3.82 -16.58
C ASP A 537 13.59 -4.01 -16.74
N GLY A 538 13.12 -5.21 -17.11
CA GLY A 538 11.70 -5.51 -17.29
C GLY A 538 11.07 -4.98 -18.59
N LYS A 539 11.81 -4.16 -19.36
CA LYS A 539 11.34 -3.64 -20.67
C LYS A 539 11.35 -4.72 -21.75
N GLN A 540 10.37 -4.69 -22.65
CA GLN A 540 10.27 -5.61 -23.78
C GLN A 540 11.43 -5.39 -24.76
N ALA A 541 12.36 -6.32 -24.86
CA ALA A 541 13.53 -6.22 -25.72
C ALA A 541 13.24 -6.60 -27.17
N ALA A 542 12.43 -7.65 -27.38
CA ALA A 542 11.97 -8.05 -28.70
C ALA A 542 10.72 -8.92 -28.63
N TYR A 543 9.92 -8.86 -29.70
CA TYR A 543 8.78 -9.73 -29.92
C TYR A 543 8.88 -10.38 -31.30
N GLY A 544 8.58 -11.67 -31.36
CA GLY A 544 8.58 -12.45 -32.58
C GLY A 544 7.32 -13.30 -32.69
N SER A 545 6.70 -13.26 -33.87
CA SER A 545 5.63 -14.16 -34.29
C SER A 545 5.84 -14.51 -35.77
N LYS A 546 5.02 -15.41 -36.32
CA LYS A 546 5.07 -15.78 -37.74
C LYS A 546 4.91 -14.58 -38.69
N ASP A 547 4.11 -13.59 -38.27
CA ASP A 547 3.70 -12.48 -39.14
C ASP A 547 4.42 -11.16 -38.82
N LYS A 548 5.00 -11.03 -37.62
CA LYS A 548 5.64 -9.79 -37.15
C LYS A 548 6.86 -10.07 -36.28
N ILE A 549 7.94 -9.33 -36.54
CA ILE A 549 9.11 -9.23 -35.65
C ILE A 549 9.28 -7.76 -35.28
N ASP A 550 9.31 -7.48 -33.98
CA ASP A 550 9.47 -6.16 -33.39
C ASP A 550 10.68 -6.15 -32.46
N ILE A 551 11.50 -5.09 -32.53
CA ILE A 551 12.74 -4.98 -31.75
C ILE A 551 12.81 -3.58 -31.19
N GLN A 552 12.77 -3.48 -29.86
CA GLN A 552 13.04 -2.22 -29.17
C GLN A 552 14.55 -1.97 -29.13
N MET A 553 14.92 -0.73 -29.41
CA MET A 553 16.26 -0.24 -29.12
C MET A 553 16.32 0.19 -27.66
N PRO A 554 17.48 0.00 -26.99
CA PRO A 554 17.69 0.50 -25.64
C PRO A 554 17.54 2.02 -25.56
#